data_AF-A0A067RBM3-F1
#
_entry.id   AF-A0A067RBM3-F1
#
_cell.length_a   1.000
_cell.length_b   1.000
_cell.length_c   1.000
_cell.angle_alpha   90.00
_cell.angle_beta   90.00
_cell.angle_gamma   90.00
#
_symmetry.space_group_name_H-M   'P 1'
#
loop_
_entity.id
_entity.type
_entity.pdbx_description
1 polymer ?
#
loop_
_entity_poly.entity_id
_entity_poly.type
_entity_poly.pdbx_seq_one_letter_code
_entity_poly.pdbx_strand_id
1 'polypeptide(L)'
;MFNGSYGYEEPKSKEERDEFRNKLRQHKNEINNPCIKENDMVFKCLENNNYQHDKCTDYFQNYNSCKTFWGKIRAERRQQGKVPHLPPLEEREKIRAHYVTSKKSANT
;
A
#
# COMPACT_ATOMS: atom_id res chain seq x y z
N MET A 1 -10.22 -16.15 -5.38
CA MET A 1 -8.89 -16.55 -5.91
C MET A 1 -8.21 -15.31 -6.48
N PHE A 2 -6.94 -15.10 -6.16
CA PHE A 2 -6.16 -13.90 -6.51
C PHE A 2 -5.93 -13.81 -8.02
N ASN A 3 -6.69 -12.96 -8.72
CA ASN A 3 -6.47 -12.62 -10.11
C ASN A 3 -6.30 -11.10 -10.25
N GLY A 4 -5.07 -10.66 -10.54
CA GLY A 4 -4.77 -9.40 -11.22
C GLY A 4 -4.98 -8.07 -10.47
N SER A 5 -3.86 -7.39 -10.19
CA SER A 5 -3.70 -5.92 -10.02
C SER A 5 -4.50 -5.21 -8.92
N TYR A 6 -5.84 -5.15 -8.97
CA TYR A 6 -6.72 -4.53 -7.98
C TYR A 6 -8.07 -5.25 -7.99
N GLY A 7 -8.32 -6.12 -7.01
CA GLY A 7 -9.54 -6.92 -6.92
C GLY A 7 -10.80 -6.15 -6.52
N TYR A 8 -11.00 -4.93 -7.05
CA TYR A 8 -12.21 -4.15 -6.88
C TYR A 8 -12.75 -3.77 -8.26
N GLU A 9 -14.01 -4.13 -8.52
CA GLU A 9 -14.76 -3.63 -9.67
C GLU A 9 -14.95 -2.11 -9.53
N GLU A 10 -14.89 -1.37 -10.64
CA GLU A 10 -15.18 0.06 -10.63
C GLU A 10 -16.61 0.31 -10.15
N PRO A 11 -16.84 1.24 -9.19
CA PRO A 11 -18.17 1.57 -8.72
C PRO A 11 -19.04 2.16 -9.84
N LYS A 12 -20.15 1.51 -10.15
CA LYS A 12 -21.12 1.92 -11.17
C LYS A 12 -22.15 2.90 -10.60
N SER A 13 -22.40 2.86 -9.30
CA SER A 13 -23.36 3.72 -8.61
C SER A 13 -22.72 4.65 -7.57
N LYS A 14 -23.48 5.65 -7.10
CA LYS A 14 -23.05 6.53 -6.02
C LYS A 14 -22.90 5.77 -4.70
N GLU A 15 -23.84 4.86 -4.43
CA GLU A 15 -23.88 4.02 -3.24
C GLU A 15 -22.63 3.12 -3.18
N GLU A 16 -22.24 2.52 -4.31
CA GLU A 16 -21.01 1.72 -4.41
C GLU A 16 -19.75 2.56 -4.17
N ARG A 17 -19.71 3.82 -4.66
CA ARG A 17 -18.60 4.74 -4.37
C ARG A 17 -18.52 5.07 -2.88
N ASP A 18 -19.66 5.31 -2.23
CA ASP A 18 -19.72 5.63 -0.81
C ASP A 18 -19.31 4.43 0.06
N GLU A 19 -19.74 3.22 -0.30
CA GLU A 19 -19.31 1.99 0.36
C GLU A 19 -17.78 1.78 0.22
N PHE A 20 -17.27 1.94 -1.00
CA PHE A 20 -15.85 1.80 -1.28
C PHE A 20 -15.00 2.84 -0.54
N ARG A 21 -15.45 4.10 -0.49
CA ARG A 21 -14.85 5.16 0.33
C ARG A 21 -14.76 4.76 1.80
N ASN A 22 -15.83 4.20 2.36
CA ASN A 22 -15.84 3.77 3.77
C ASN A 22 -14.83 2.63 4.01
N LYS A 23 -14.75 1.65 3.10
CA LYS A 23 -13.75 0.58 3.15
C LYS A 23 -12.33 1.12 3.12
N LEU A 24 -12.02 2.06 2.24
CA LEU A 24 -10.69 2.66 2.17
C LEU A 24 -10.31 3.43 3.44
N ARG A 25 -11.26 4.13 4.06
CA ARG A 25 -11.05 4.86 5.33
C ARG A 25 -10.77 3.94 6.52
N GLN A 26 -11.34 2.73 6.55
CA GLN A 26 -11.09 1.75 7.62
C GLN A 26 -9.62 1.27 7.66
N HIS A 27 -8.87 1.43 6.57
CA HIS A 27 -7.47 1.01 6.48
C HIS A 27 -6.46 2.06 7.00
N LYS A 28 -6.94 3.11 7.68
CA LYS A 28 -6.12 4.17 8.29
C LYS A 28 -5.56 3.81 9.67
N ASN A 29 -4.91 2.66 9.78
CA ASN A 29 -4.22 2.26 11.01
C ASN A 29 -2.72 2.14 10.75
N GLU A 30 -1.93 3.09 11.24
CA GLU A 30 -0.48 3.10 11.02
C GLU A 30 0.22 1.88 11.64
N ILE A 31 -0.31 1.33 12.74
CA ILE A 31 0.28 0.17 13.40
C ILE A 31 0.17 -1.06 12.49
N ASN A 32 -0.99 -1.29 11.89
CA ASN A 32 -1.28 -2.50 11.11
C ASN A 32 -1.05 -2.34 9.61
N ASN A 33 -1.12 -1.12 9.08
CA ASN A 33 -0.96 -0.81 7.66
C ASN A 33 0.29 0.08 7.44
N PRO A 34 1.43 -0.51 7.04
CA PRO A 34 2.65 0.26 6.80
C PRO A 34 2.62 1.06 5.49
N CYS A 35 1.55 0.94 4.69
CA CYS A 35 1.34 1.58 3.39
C CYS A 35 0.20 2.61 3.41
N ILE A 36 -0.08 3.20 4.58
CA ILE A 36 -1.18 4.15 4.75
C ILE A 36 -1.04 5.38 3.84
N LYS A 37 0.19 5.87 3.62
CA LYS A 37 0.47 7.06 2.81
C LYS A 37 0.15 6.79 1.34
N GLU A 38 0.57 5.63 0.82
CA GLU A 38 0.31 5.22 -0.55
C GLU A 38 -1.17 4.91 -0.77
N ASN A 39 -1.85 4.32 0.22
CA ASN A 39 -3.29 4.12 0.19
C ASN A 39 -4.06 5.44 0.14
N ASP A 40 -3.65 6.45 0.92
CA ASP A 40 -4.26 7.78 0.89
C ASP A 40 -4.05 8.49 -0.46
N MET A 41 -2.92 8.24 -1.14
CA MET A 41 -2.70 8.76 -2.51
C MET A 41 -3.66 8.12 -3.53
N VAL A 42 -3.84 6.80 -3.47
CA VAL A 42 -4.82 6.08 -4.29
C VAL A 42 -6.22 6.66 -4.06
N PHE A 43 -6.61 6.81 -2.79
CA PHE A 43 -7.92 7.34 -2.43
C PHE A 43 -8.15 8.75 -2.99
N LYS A 44 -7.18 9.66 -2.82
CA LYS A 44 -7.26 11.01 -3.37
C LYS A 44 -7.37 11.02 -4.89
N CYS A 45 -6.60 10.16 -5.57
CA CYS A 45 -6.71 10.05 -7.03
C CYS A 45 -8.11 9.61 -7.46
N LEU A 46 -8.66 8.58 -6.81
CA LEU A 46 -9.99 8.07 -7.13
C LEU A 46 -11.08 9.11 -6.87
N GLU A 47 -11.03 9.84 -5.75
CA GLU A 47 -11.98 10.91 -5.46
C GLU A 47 -11.95 12.02 -6.52
N ASN A 48 -10.75 12.38 -7.01
CA ASN A 48 -10.59 13.42 -8.04
C ASN A 48 -11.01 12.97 -9.44
N ASN A 49 -11.04 11.66 -9.70
CA ASN A 49 -11.26 11.08 -11.03
C ASN A 49 -12.57 10.29 -11.13
N ASN A 50 -13.55 10.57 -10.27
CA ASN A 50 -14.83 9.85 -10.23
C ASN A 50 -14.68 8.32 -10.14
N TYR A 51 -13.65 7.85 -9.42
CA TYR A 51 -13.34 6.43 -9.21
C TYR A 51 -12.99 5.66 -10.49
N GLN A 52 -12.52 6.34 -11.53
CA GLN A 52 -11.94 5.71 -12.72
C GLN A 52 -10.54 5.17 -12.38
N HIS A 53 -10.37 3.85 -12.45
CA HIS A 53 -9.16 3.17 -11.96
C HIS A 53 -7.97 3.36 -12.90
N ASP A 54 -8.23 3.37 -14.21
CA ASP A 54 -7.26 3.60 -15.27
C ASP A 54 -6.43 4.87 -15.05
N LYS A 55 -7.07 5.95 -14.60
CA LYS A 55 -6.44 7.24 -14.29
C LYS A 55 -5.53 7.23 -13.05
N CYS A 56 -5.63 6.20 -12.22
CA CYS A 56 -4.92 6.09 -10.95
C CYS A 56 -3.88 4.97 -10.93
N THR A 57 -3.55 4.39 -12.09
CA THR A 57 -2.64 3.25 -12.25
C THR A 57 -1.29 3.44 -11.55
N ASP A 58 -0.70 4.63 -11.59
CA ASP A 58 0.62 4.87 -10.98
C ASP A 58 0.55 4.86 -9.44
N TYR A 59 -0.49 5.46 -8.86
CA TYR A 59 -0.71 5.44 -7.40
C TYR A 59 -0.93 4.02 -6.90
N PHE A 60 -1.64 3.25 -7.71
CA PHE A 60 -1.85 1.83 -7.52
C PHE A 60 -0.52 1.06 -7.55
N GLN A 61 0.30 1.23 -8.59
CA GLN A 61 1.62 0.62 -8.65
C GLN A 61 2.50 0.97 -7.44
N ASN A 62 2.42 2.22 -6.96
CA ASN A 62 3.12 2.66 -5.76
C ASN A 62 2.64 1.90 -4.49
N TYR A 63 1.32 1.81 -4.29
CA TYR A 63 0.75 1.04 -3.17
C TYR A 63 1.13 -0.46 -3.21
N ASN A 64 1.11 -1.07 -4.40
CA ASN A 64 1.54 -2.45 -4.60
C ASN A 64 3.04 -2.65 -4.33
N SER A 65 3.86 -1.69 -4.72
CA SER A 65 5.29 -1.67 -4.41
C SER A 65 5.54 -1.62 -2.90
N CYS A 66 4.78 -0.77 -2.19
CA CYS A 66 4.83 -0.73 -0.73
C CYS A 66 4.43 -2.06 -0.08
N LYS A 67 3.31 -2.68 -0.51
CA LYS A 67 2.88 -3.99 0.02
C LYS A 67 3.93 -5.07 -0.22
N THR A 68 4.53 -5.08 -1.40
CA THR A 68 5.59 -6.03 -1.77
C THR A 68 6.82 -5.84 -0.88
N PHE A 69 7.25 -4.61 -0.67
CA PHE A 69 8.36 -4.26 0.21
C PHE A 69 8.12 -4.78 1.64
N TRP A 70 7.00 -4.43 2.26
CA TRP A 70 6.70 -4.88 3.62
C TRP A 70 6.36 -6.37 3.70
N GLY A 71 5.93 -6.99 2.60
CA GLY A 71 5.82 -8.45 2.48
C GLY A 71 7.17 -9.12 2.63
N LYS A 72 8.22 -8.62 1.96
CA LYS A 72 9.59 -9.12 2.07
C LYS A 72 10.16 -8.95 3.47
N ILE A 73 10.04 -7.75 4.06
CA ILE A 73 10.50 -7.49 5.43
C ILE A 73 9.82 -8.43 6.44
N ARG A 74 8.52 -8.68 6.31
CA ARG A 74 7.80 -9.64 7.17
C ARG A 74 8.32 -11.06 7.01
N ALA A 75 8.59 -11.48 5.77
CA ALA A 75 9.14 -12.81 5.48
C ALA A 75 10.54 -12.98 6.07
N GLU A 76 11.42 -11.99 5.90
CA GLU A 76 12.78 -11.98 6.45
C GLU A 76 12.76 -12.01 7.99
N ARG A 77 11.94 -11.17 8.62
CA ARG A 77 11.79 -11.17 10.09
C ARG A 77 11.26 -12.49 10.62
N ARG A 78 10.32 -13.12 9.89
CA ARG A 78 9.82 -14.46 10.23
C ARG A 78 10.93 -15.51 10.16
N GLN A 79 11.76 -15.49 9.12
CA GLN A 79 12.90 -16.41 8.99
C GLN A 79 13.93 -16.21 10.12
N GLN A 80 14.09 -14.97 10.59
CA GLN A 80 14.97 -14.63 11.71
C GLN A 80 14.34 -14.87 13.10
N GLY A 81 13.09 -15.38 13.18
CA GLY A 81 12.38 -15.57 14.44
C GLY A 81 11.99 -14.27 15.16
N LYS A 82 12.03 -13.12 14.49
CA LYS A 82 11.72 -11.80 15.09
C LYS A 82 10.21 -11.57 15.17
N VAL A 83 9.75 -11.22 16.38
CA VAL A 83 8.37 -10.80 16.68
C VAL A 83 8.38 -9.38 17.28
N PRO A 84 7.45 -8.48 16.87
CA PRO A 84 6.46 -8.65 15.82
C PRO A 84 7.10 -8.76 14.42
N HIS A 85 6.43 -9.49 13.51
CA HIS A 85 6.90 -9.68 12.14
C HIS A 85 6.83 -8.39 11.32
N LEU A 86 5.86 -7.53 11.60
CA LEU A 86 5.83 -6.17 11.08
C LEU A 86 6.66 -5.29 12.03
N PRO A 87 7.67 -4.55 11.55
CA PRO A 87 8.46 -3.69 12.40
C PRO A 87 7.63 -2.62 13.14
N PRO A 88 8.01 -2.28 14.38
CA PRO A 88 7.49 -1.12 15.11
C PRO A 88 7.68 0.19 14.33
N LEU A 89 6.87 1.20 14.62
CA LEU A 89 6.81 2.46 13.85
C LEU A 89 8.16 3.18 13.80
N GLU A 90 8.89 3.19 14.92
CA GLU A 90 10.20 3.81 15.07
C GLU A 90 11.30 3.19 14.19
N GLU A 91 11.15 1.91 13.81
CA GLU A 91 12.09 1.24 12.90
C GLU A 91 11.76 1.49 11.43
N ARG A 92 10.50 1.84 11.10
CA ARG A 92 10.04 1.81 9.71
C ARG A 92 10.70 2.87 8.83
N GLU A 93 10.94 4.05 9.37
CA GLU A 93 11.59 5.12 8.63
C GLU A 93 13.03 4.75 8.25
N LYS A 94 13.78 4.18 9.20
CA LYS A 94 15.14 3.69 8.97
C LYS A 94 15.15 2.58 7.92
N ILE A 95 14.27 1.59 8.07
CA ILE A 95 14.14 0.46 7.12
C ILE A 95 13.83 0.96 5.70
N ARG A 96 12.91 1.93 5.55
CA ARG A 96 12.61 2.54 4.25
C ARG A 96 13.81 3.31 3.68
N ALA A 97 14.49 4.12 4.50
CA ALA A 97 15.66 4.88 4.06
C ALA A 97 16.77 3.96 3.53
N HIS A 98 17.08 2.89 4.26
CA HIS A 98 18.07 1.89 3.83
C HIS A 98 17.70 1.23 2.50
N TYR A 99 16.42 0.88 2.30
CA TYR A 99 15.94 0.31 1.04
C TYR A 99 16.06 1.27 -0.15
N VAL A 100 15.70 2.55 0.05
CA VAL A 100 15.83 3.56 -1.01
C VAL A 100 17.29 3.77 -1.38
N THR A 101 18.18 3.85 -0.39
CA THR A 101 19.62 3.99 -0.63
C THR A 101 20.18 2.77 -1.37
N SER A 102 19.84 1.55 -0.96
CA SER A 102 20.34 0.34 -1.65
C SER A 102 19.86 0.22 -3.08
N LYS A 103 18.61 0.64 -3.37
CA LYS A 103 18.07 0.67 -4.73
C LYS A 103 18.74 1.73 -5.61
N LYS A 104 19.11 2.89 -5.06
CA LYS A 104 19.87 3.91 -5.81
C LYS A 104 21.25 3.39 -6.21
N SER A 105 21.96 2.73 -5.29
CA SER A 105 23.27 2.15 -5.54
C SER A 105 23.26 0.98 -6.53
N ALA A 106 22.14 0.26 -6.67
CA ALA A 106 22.01 -0.86 -7.62
C ALA A 106 21.61 -0.41 -9.04
N ASN A 107 21.21 0.85 -9.23
CA ASN A 107 20.79 1.43 -10.52
C ASN A 107 21.80 2.46 -11.06
N THR A 108 23.01 2.52 -10.49
CA THR A 108 24.17 3.28 -10.98
C THR A 108 25.21 2.29 -11.47
#